data_AF-A0A3P9J0B7-F1
#
_entry.id   AF-A0A3P9J0B7-F1
#
_cell.length_a   1.000
_cell.length_b   1.000
_cell.length_c   1.000
_cell.angle_alpha   90.00
_cell.angle_beta   90.00
_cell.angle_gamma   90.00
#
_symmetry.space_group_name_H-M   'P 1'
#
loop_
_entity.id
_entity.type
_entity.pdbx_description
1 polymer ?
#
loop_
_entity_poly.entity_id
_entity_poly.type
_entity_poly.pdbx_seq_one_letter_code
_entity_poly.pdbx_strand_id
1 'polypeptide(L)'
;MEEFAREPCPWRIVDDCGGAFTMGAIGGGVFQAVKGFRNAPAGVAHRLKGSTNAIFFAVWGGLFSTIDCGLVRLRGKEDPWNSITSGALTGAVLAARSGPLTMVGSAMMGGILLALIEGFGILLTRYTAQQFQNPMPFTDDPSQLPPKNV
;
A
#
# COMPACT_ATOMS: atom_id res chain seq x y z
N MET A 1 -5.09 -12.63 -16.54
CA MET A 1 -5.29 -11.29 -17.12
C MET A 1 -5.40 -10.26 -15.99
N GLU A 2 -4.38 -10.17 -15.13
CA GLU A 2 -4.28 -9.14 -14.07
C GLU A 2 -3.31 -8.01 -14.48
N GLU A 3 -2.99 -7.91 -15.77
CA GLU A 3 -2.05 -6.93 -16.33
C GLU A 3 -2.71 -5.59 -16.68
N PHE A 4 -4.02 -5.43 -16.40
CA PHE A 4 -4.82 -4.25 -16.75
C PHE A 4 -5.41 -3.48 -15.56
N ALA A 5 -5.10 -3.86 -14.32
CA ALA A 5 -5.64 -3.19 -13.12
C ALA A 5 -4.69 -2.12 -12.53
N ARG A 6 -3.48 -1.94 -13.08
CA ARG A 6 -2.48 -1.00 -12.56
C ARG A 6 -2.32 0.17 -13.51
N GLU A 7 -2.69 1.36 -13.03
CA GLU A 7 -2.62 2.58 -13.83
C GLU A 7 -1.17 2.91 -14.21
N PRO A 8 -0.88 3.30 -15.47
CA PRO A 8 0.47 3.61 -15.91
C PRO A 8 1.03 4.81 -15.14
N CYS A 9 2.33 4.77 -14.81
CA CYS A 9 3.03 5.97 -14.34
C CYS A 9 2.95 7.03 -15.46
N PRO A 10 2.53 8.28 -15.20
CA PRO A 10 2.54 8.98 -13.91
C PRO A 10 1.20 9.03 -13.16
N TRP A 11 0.11 8.49 -13.72
CA TRP A 11 -1.22 8.63 -13.13
C TRP A 11 -1.32 8.01 -11.74
N ARG A 12 -0.63 6.88 -11.55
CA ARG A 12 -0.48 6.21 -10.25
C ARG A 12 0.09 7.12 -9.16
N ILE A 13 1.01 8.03 -9.50
CA ILE A 13 1.59 8.97 -8.53
C ILE A 13 0.52 9.95 -8.06
N VAL A 14 -0.32 10.44 -8.96
CA VAL A 14 -1.38 11.39 -8.63
C VAL A 14 -2.46 10.72 -7.78
N ASP A 15 -2.85 9.51 -8.14
CA ASP A 15 -3.84 8.73 -7.39
C ASP A 15 -3.32 8.37 -5.99
N ASP A 16 -2.09 7.88 -5.86
CA ASP A 16 -1.48 7.56 -4.58
C ASP A 16 -1.26 8.82 -3.70
N CYS A 17 -0.84 9.95 -4.30
CA CYS A 17 -0.78 11.24 -3.62
C CYS A 17 -2.15 11.67 -3.07
N GLY A 18 -3.19 11.61 -3.91
CA GLY A 18 -4.55 12.05 -3.60
C GLY A 18 -5.22 11.14 -2.56
N GLY A 19 -5.05 9.83 -2.69
CA GLY A 19 -5.49 8.84 -1.72
C GLY A 19 -4.83 9.05 -0.37
N ALA A 20 -3.51 9.18 -0.33
CA ALA A 20 -2.78 9.42 0.91
C ALA A 20 -3.12 10.78 1.55
N PHE A 21 -3.31 11.84 0.75
CA PHE A 21 -3.78 13.13 1.24
C PHE A 21 -5.15 13.01 1.91
N THR A 22 -6.09 12.32 1.25
CA THR A 22 -7.46 12.15 1.75
C THR A 22 -7.47 11.34 3.04
N MET A 23 -6.72 10.23 3.09
CA MET A 23 -6.53 9.45 4.32
C MET A 23 -5.93 10.30 5.44
N GLY A 24 -4.92 11.12 5.13
CA GLY A 24 -4.29 12.01 6.09
C GLY A 24 -5.19 13.15 6.57
N ALA A 25 -6.04 13.71 5.70
CA ALA A 25 -6.99 14.75 6.02
C ALA A 25 -8.11 14.24 6.93
N ILE A 26 -8.68 13.08 6.59
CA ILE A 26 -9.72 12.44 7.39
C ILE A 26 -9.15 11.95 8.72
N GLY A 27 -8.06 11.17 8.68
CA GLY A 27 -7.43 10.62 9.89
C GLY A 27 -6.87 11.69 10.82
N GLY A 28 -6.19 12.69 10.25
CA GLY A 28 -5.69 13.85 11.00
C GLY A 28 -6.82 14.70 11.57
N GLY A 29 -7.90 14.91 10.81
CA GLY A 29 -9.09 15.61 11.26
C GLY A 29 -9.80 14.92 12.42
N VAL A 30 -10.03 13.61 12.33
CA VAL A 30 -10.63 12.81 13.41
C VAL A 30 -9.73 12.78 14.64
N PHE A 31 -8.43 12.54 14.48
CA PHE A 31 -7.49 12.50 15.61
C PHE A 31 -7.40 13.86 16.31
N GLN A 32 -7.36 14.95 15.54
CA GLN A 32 -7.36 16.31 16.09
C GLN A 32 -8.71 16.66 16.72
N ALA A 33 -9.82 16.18 16.20
CA ALA A 33 -11.13 16.33 16.83
C ALA A 33 -11.16 15.64 18.19
N VAL A 34 -10.80 14.36 18.26
CA VAL A 34 -10.78 13.58 19.52
C VAL A 34 -9.81 14.16 20.54
N LYS A 35 -8.57 14.49 20.14
CA LYS A 35 -7.58 15.09 21.03
C LYS A 35 -7.94 16.53 21.39
N GLY A 36 -8.57 17.26 20.48
CA GLY A 36 -9.09 18.62 20.69
C GLY A 36 -10.28 18.68 21.65
N PHE A 37 -11.16 17.68 21.64
CA PHE A 37 -12.23 17.55 22.64
C PHE A 37 -11.68 17.26 24.04
N ARG A 38 -10.55 16.54 24.15
CA ARG A 38 -9.92 16.20 25.44
C ARG A 38 -8.94 17.26 25.96
N ASN A 39 -8.38 18.11 25.10
CA ASN A 39 -7.17 18.87 25.45
C ASN A 39 -7.13 20.34 24.98
N ALA A 40 -8.22 20.95 24.50
CA ALA A 40 -8.19 22.35 24.04
C ALA A 40 -9.31 23.26 24.61
N PRO A 41 -8.96 24.49 25.08
CA PRO A 41 -9.89 25.61 25.29
C PRO A 41 -10.40 26.21 23.95
N ALA A 42 -11.45 27.04 24.01
CA ALA A 42 -12.25 27.47 22.86
C ALA A 42 -11.46 28.26 21.76
N GLY A 43 -11.57 27.82 20.49
CA GLY A 43 -11.11 28.58 19.32
C GLY A 43 -10.98 27.76 18.01
N VAL A 44 -11.65 28.19 16.93
CA VAL A 44 -11.70 27.50 15.61
C VAL A 44 -10.35 27.53 14.87
N ALA A 45 -9.56 28.59 15.04
CA ALA A 45 -8.25 28.76 14.37
C ALA A 45 -7.21 27.70 14.80
N HIS A 46 -7.27 27.24 16.06
CA HIS A 46 -6.37 26.19 16.56
C HIS A 46 -6.83 24.78 16.16
N ARG A 47 -8.08 24.62 15.74
CA ARG A 47 -8.65 23.35 15.24
C ARG A 47 -8.27 23.08 13.79
N LEU A 48 -8.13 24.13 12.96
CA LEU A 48 -7.73 24.01 11.55
C LEU A 48 -6.22 23.73 11.37
N LYS A 49 -5.39 24.07 12.36
CA LYS A 49 -3.93 23.86 12.31
C LYS A 49 -3.51 22.39 12.39
N GLY A 50 -4.43 21.47 12.74
CA GLY A 50 -4.18 20.03 12.83
C GLY A 50 -4.13 19.29 11.49
N SER A 51 -4.45 19.95 10.37
CA SER A 51 -4.45 19.35 9.03
C SER A 51 -3.07 19.33 8.35
N THR A 52 -2.00 19.76 9.03
CA THR A 52 -0.64 19.67 8.46
C THR A 52 -0.19 18.24 8.24
N ASN A 53 -0.70 17.29 9.04
CA ASN A 53 -0.40 15.87 8.88
C ASN A 53 -0.85 15.33 7.52
N ALA A 54 -1.95 15.84 6.95
CA ALA A 54 -2.44 15.42 5.63
C ALA A 54 -1.42 15.66 4.51
N ILE A 55 -0.70 16.78 4.60
CA ILE A 55 0.36 17.14 3.65
C ILE A 55 1.53 16.16 3.77
N PHE A 56 1.93 15.78 4.99
CA PHE A 56 3.00 14.81 5.20
C PHE A 56 2.63 13.41 4.66
N PHE A 57 1.38 12.98 4.81
CA PHE A 57 0.89 11.73 4.22
C PHE A 57 0.87 11.80 2.69
N ALA A 58 0.45 12.91 2.11
CA ALA A 58 0.49 13.12 0.65
C ALA A 58 1.93 13.06 0.09
N VAL A 59 2.87 13.74 0.76
CA VAL A 59 4.30 13.72 0.38
C VAL A 59 4.88 12.31 0.51
N TRP A 60 4.51 11.58 1.56
CA TRP A 60 4.93 10.19 1.72
C TRP A 60 4.38 9.30 0.59
N GLY A 61 3.08 9.40 0.27
CA GLY A 61 2.44 8.63 -0.81
C GLY A 61 3.04 8.95 -2.19
N GLY A 62 3.24 10.23 -2.51
CA GLY A 62 3.86 10.62 -3.77
C GLY A 62 5.31 10.18 -3.91
N LEU A 63 6.08 10.28 -2.82
CA LEU A 63 7.49 9.86 -2.83
C LEU A 63 7.61 8.34 -2.95
N PHE A 64 6.74 7.59 -2.27
CA PHE A 64 6.67 6.13 -2.43
C PHE A 64 6.41 5.72 -3.87
N SER A 65 5.38 6.29 -4.50
CA SER A 65 4.97 5.91 -5.85
C SER A 65 5.94 6.36 -6.93
N THR A 66 6.62 7.49 -6.74
CA THR A 66 7.70 7.93 -7.65
C THR A 66 8.89 6.98 -7.61
N ILE A 67 9.30 6.53 -6.42
CA ILE A 67 10.41 5.58 -6.26
C ILE A 67 10.02 4.21 -6.83
N ASP A 68 8.82 3.70 -6.54
CA ASP A 68 8.37 2.41 -7.07
C ASP A 68 8.23 2.42 -8.60
N CYS A 69 7.61 3.46 -9.18
CA CYS A 69 7.58 3.67 -10.63
C CYS A 69 8.99 3.73 -11.24
N GLY A 70 9.94 4.38 -10.57
CA GLY A 70 11.34 4.44 -11.00
C GLY A 70 12.03 3.07 -10.97
N LEU A 71 11.81 2.29 -9.91
CA LEU A 71 12.37 0.94 -9.77
C LEU A 71 11.81 -0.02 -10.81
N VAL A 72 10.51 0.03 -11.08
CA VAL A 72 9.88 -0.75 -12.15
C VAL A 72 10.45 -0.37 -13.51
N ARG A 73 10.63 0.94 -13.79
CA ARG A 73 11.20 1.40 -15.06
C ARG A 73 12.65 0.98 -15.27
N LEU A 74 13.44 0.91 -14.19
CA LEU A 74 14.85 0.52 -14.21
C LEU A 74 15.04 -1.01 -14.29
N ARG A 75 14.26 -1.78 -13.53
CA ARG A 75 14.43 -3.24 -13.42
C ARG A 75 13.55 -4.02 -14.38
N GLY A 76 12.50 -3.41 -14.94
CA GLY A 76 11.55 -4.05 -15.86
C GLY A 76 10.81 -5.24 -15.24
N LYS A 77 10.81 -5.35 -13.91
CA LYS A 77 10.19 -6.44 -13.15
C LYS A 77 9.41 -5.85 -11.99
N GLU A 78 8.25 -6.40 -11.73
CA GLU A 78 7.36 -6.03 -10.63
C GLU A 78 7.43 -7.11 -9.56
N ASP A 79 8.32 -6.92 -8.58
CA ASP A 79 8.52 -7.83 -7.46
C ASP A 79 8.12 -7.14 -6.14
N PRO A 80 7.69 -7.88 -5.10
CA PRO A 80 7.45 -7.34 -3.75
C PRO A 80 8.65 -6.59 -3.17
N TRP A 81 9.86 -6.92 -3.66
CA TRP A 81 11.09 -6.21 -3.33
C TRP A 81 11.08 -4.74 -3.74
N ASN A 82 10.35 -4.36 -4.80
CA ASN A 82 10.25 -2.97 -5.23
C ASN A 82 9.46 -2.15 -4.22
N SER A 83 8.33 -2.66 -3.72
CA SER A 83 7.55 -2.04 -2.63
C SER A 83 8.38 -1.91 -1.35
N ILE A 84 9.08 -2.96 -0.91
CA ILE A 84 9.90 -2.92 0.31
C ILE A 84 11.04 -1.88 0.18
N THR A 85 11.74 -1.91 -0.96
CA THR A 85 12.86 -0.99 -1.22
C THR A 85 12.37 0.45 -1.36
N SER A 86 11.25 0.68 -2.04
CA SER A 86 10.65 2.01 -2.16
C SER A 86 10.16 2.55 -0.82
N GLY A 87 9.63 1.73 0.08
CA GLY A 87 9.32 2.13 1.46
C GLY A 87 10.55 2.52 2.27
N ALA A 88 11.61 1.71 2.19
CA ALA A 88 12.88 2.02 2.87
C ALA A 88 13.50 3.32 2.34
N LEU A 89 13.52 3.50 1.01
CA LEU A 89 14.03 4.72 0.38
C LEU A 89 13.17 5.95 0.71
N THR A 90 11.84 5.82 0.70
CA THR A 90 10.92 6.90 1.09
C THR A 90 11.19 7.32 2.53
N GLY A 91 11.30 6.35 3.45
CA GLY A 91 11.65 6.60 4.85
C GLY A 91 12.99 7.31 4.99
N ALA A 92 14.02 6.84 4.28
CA ALA A 92 15.35 7.45 4.29
C ALA A 92 15.31 8.90 3.80
N VAL A 93 14.70 9.16 2.63
CA VAL A 93 14.66 10.48 2.01
C VAL A 93 13.92 11.49 2.89
N LEU A 94 12.81 11.11 3.51
CA LEU A 94 12.06 12.01 4.41
C LEU A 94 12.84 12.38 5.67
N ALA A 95 13.73 11.51 6.13
CA ALA A 95 14.57 11.74 7.31
C ALA A 95 15.99 12.23 6.97
N ALA A 96 16.33 12.42 5.69
CA ALA A 96 17.68 12.77 5.25
C ALA A 96 18.23 14.03 5.94
N ARG A 97 17.37 15.02 6.23
CA ARG A 97 17.74 16.27 6.92
C ARG A 97 17.93 16.13 8.43
N SER A 98 17.49 15.01 9.01
CA SER A 98 17.48 14.78 10.46
C SER A 98 18.74 14.04 10.94
N GLY A 99 19.70 13.79 10.04
CA GLY A 99 20.97 13.11 10.31
C GLY A 99 20.98 11.63 9.89
N PRO A 100 22.17 11.02 9.77
CA PRO A 100 22.32 9.67 9.23
C PRO A 100 21.67 8.59 10.10
N LEU A 101 21.69 8.76 11.43
CA LEU A 101 21.10 7.79 12.36
C LEU A 101 19.57 7.73 12.23
N THR A 102 18.92 8.89 12.12
CA THR A 102 17.46 8.97 11.96
C THR A 102 17.04 8.50 10.57
N MET A 103 17.88 8.74 9.54
CA MET A 103 17.70 8.23 8.19
C MET A 103 17.71 6.69 8.14
N VAL A 104 18.66 6.04 8.81
CA VAL A 104 18.69 4.56 8.87
C VAL A 104 17.50 4.04 9.67
N GLY A 105 17.16 4.69 10.79
CA GLY A 105 16.00 4.33 11.60
C GLY A 105 14.67 4.40 10.84
N SER A 106 14.45 5.48 10.09
CA SER A 106 13.24 5.65 9.28
C SER A 106 13.21 4.70 8.07
N ALA A 107 14.35 4.42 7.45
CA ALA A 107 14.48 3.45 6.37
C ALA A 107 14.10 2.04 6.84
N MET A 108 14.62 1.61 8.01
CA MET A 108 14.25 0.32 8.60
C MET A 108 12.76 0.25 8.90
N MET A 109 12.20 1.27 9.53
CA MET A 109 10.76 1.30 9.83
C MET A 109 9.91 1.23 8.56
N GLY A 110 10.25 2.01 7.53
CA GLY A 110 9.54 2.01 6.23
C GLY A 110 9.64 0.67 5.51
N GLY A 111 10.83 0.05 5.49
CA GLY A 111 11.04 -1.26 4.89
C GLY A 111 10.29 -2.38 5.61
N ILE A 112 10.33 -2.41 6.95
CA ILE A 112 9.61 -3.40 7.76
C ILE A 112 8.09 -3.26 7.57
N LEU A 113 7.57 -2.03 7.60
CA LEU A 113 6.14 -1.79 7.46
C LEU A 113 5.60 -2.31 6.12
N LEU A 114 6.28 -2.00 5.01
CA LEU A 114 5.85 -2.48 3.70
C LEU A 114 6.13 -3.97 3.49
N ALA A 115 7.18 -4.53 4.09
CA ALA A 115 7.38 -5.98 4.08
C ALA A 115 6.21 -6.73 4.76
N LEU A 116 5.66 -6.17 5.84
CA LEU A 116 4.47 -6.72 6.49
C LEU A 116 3.22 -6.55 5.63
N ILE A 117 3.04 -5.39 4.98
CA ILE A 117 1.86 -5.14 4.12
C ILE A 117 1.87 -6.07 2.90
N GLU A 118 2.99 -6.18 2.19
CA GLU A 118 3.15 -7.09 1.05
C GLU A 118 3.04 -8.56 1.49
N GLY A 119 3.67 -8.92 2.62
CA GLY A 119 3.58 -10.26 3.19
C GLY A 119 2.16 -10.66 3.56
N PHE A 120 1.38 -9.73 4.14
CA PHE A 120 -0.04 -9.93 4.43
C PHE A 120 -0.88 -10.00 3.16
N GLY A 121 -0.58 -9.19 2.13
CA GLY A 121 -1.22 -9.26 0.82
C GLY A 121 -1.06 -10.65 0.18
N ILE A 122 0.16 -11.19 0.16
CA ILE A 122 0.42 -12.54 -0.35
C ILE A 122 -0.36 -13.60 0.45
N LEU A 123 -0.42 -13.46 1.78
CA LEU A 123 -1.16 -14.40 2.63
C LEU A 123 -2.66 -14.38 2.35
N LEU A 124 -3.27 -13.19 2.23
CA LEU A 124 -4.68 -13.03 1.89
C LEU A 124 -5.00 -13.58 0.50
N THR A 125 -4.15 -13.30 -0.50
CA THR A 125 -4.32 -13.85 -1.85
C THR A 125 -4.26 -15.37 -1.83
N ARG A 126 -3.34 -15.97 -1.05
CA ARG A 126 -3.28 -17.43 -0.90
C ARG A 126 -4.51 -18.01 -0.20
N TYR A 127 -4.98 -17.37 0.86
CA TYR A 127 -6.16 -17.83 1.60
C TYR A 127 -7.45 -17.73 0.75
N THR A 128 -7.62 -16.63 0.03
CA THR A 128 -8.77 -16.44 -0.87
C THR A 128 -8.71 -17.36 -2.08
N ALA A 129 -7.52 -17.60 -2.66
CA ALA A 129 -7.34 -18.56 -3.75
C ALA A 129 -7.71 -19.99 -3.34
N GLN A 130 -7.42 -20.39 -2.09
CA GLN A 130 -7.88 -21.69 -1.56
C GLN A 130 -9.40 -21.77 -1.45
N GLN A 131 -10.08 -20.64 -1.22
CA GLN A 131 -11.53 -20.57 -1.14
C GLN A 131 -12.21 -20.69 -2.51
N PHE A 132 -11.50 -20.34 -3.60
CA PHE A 132 -11.94 -20.51 -4.99
C PHE A 132 -11.34 -21.74 -5.69
N GLN A 133 -10.63 -22.60 -4.96
CA GLN A 133 -10.21 -23.89 -5.48
C GLN A 133 -11.46 -24.76 -5.66
N ASN A 134 -11.95 -24.76 -6.91
CA ASN A 134 -13.08 -25.51 -7.41
C ASN A 134 -13.04 -26.94 -6.84
N PRO A 135 -14.09 -27.45 -6.14
CA PRO A 135 -14.19 -28.88 -5.93
C PRO A 135 -14.16 -29.53 -7.31
N MET A 136 -13.28 -30.53 -7.48
CA MET A 136 -13.02 -31.19 -8.76
C MET A 136 -14.30 -31.38 -9.60
N PRO A 137 -14.31 -31.03 -10.90
CA PRO A 137 -15.43 -31.40 -11.75
C PRO A 137 -15.45 -32.92 -11.88
N PHE A 138 -16.47 -33.54 -11.29
CA PHE A 138 -16.98 -34.89 -11.56
C PHE A 138 -16.12 -35.74 -12.51
N THR A 139 -15.18 -36.48 -11.95
CA THR A 139 -14.52 -37.65 -12.56
C THR A 139 -14.24 -38.53 -11.35
N ASP A 140 -14.96 -39.61 -11.08
CA ASP A 140 -15.15 -40.77 -11.95
C ASP A 140 -16.51 -41.43 -11.70
N ASP A 141 -17.42 -41.40 -12.68
CA ASP A 141 -18.51 -42.37 -12.74
C ASP A 141 -18.33 -43.21 -14.02
N PRO A 142 -17.80 -44.45 -13.92
CA PRO A 142 -17.49 -45.30 -15.07
C PRO A 142 -18.73 -45.74 -15.88
N SER A 143 -19.93 -45.31 -15.48
CA SER A 143 -21.21 -45.58 -16.14
C SER A 143 -21.52 -44.71 -17.36
N GLN A 144 -20.75 -43.64 -17.63
CA GLN A 144 -20.99 -42.72 -18.76
C GLN A 144 -20.23 -43.05 -20.06
N LEU A 145 -19.53 -44.18 -20.13
CA LEU A 145 -18.87 -44.59 -21.37
C LEU A 145 -19.91 -45.16 -22.36
N PRO A 146 -20.01 -44.64 -23.61
CA PRO A 146 -20.90 -45.22 -24.60
C PRO A 146 -20.48 -46.67 -24.90
N PRO A 147 -21.45 -47.59 -25.12
CA PRO A 147 -21.12 -48.99 -25.36
C PRO A 147 -20.27 -49.11 -26.62
N LYS A 148 -19.13 -49.81 -26.49
CA LYS A 148 -18.28 -50.18 -27.62
C LYS A 148 -19.09 -51.11 -28.52
N ASN A 149 -19.50 -50.59 -29.68
CA ASN A 149 -20.11 -51.41 -30.73
C ASN A 149 -19.05 -52.39 -31.27
N VAL A 150 -19.50 -53.64 -31.44
CA VAL A 150 -18.79 -54.81 -32.00
C VAL A 150 -18.29 -54.53 -33.42
#